data_AF-A0A7S7T338-F1
#
_entry.id   AF-A0A7S7T338-F1
#
_cell.length_a   1.000
_cell.length_b   1.000
_cell.length_c   1.000
_cell.angle_alpha   90.00
_cell.angle_beta   90.00
_cell.angle_gamma   90.00
#
_symmetry.space_group_name_H-M   'P 1'
#
loop_
_entity.id
_entity.type
_entity.pdbx_description
1 polymer ?
#
loop_
_entity_poly.entity_id
_entity_poly.type
_entity_poly.pdbx_seq_one_letter_code
_entity_poly.pdbx_strand_id
1 'polypeptide(L)'
;MTALPSDDASGARVFADAIPERVRARPCPSLWSDDELLTLPEVVALFWPDGAPITLTTLRTAVKDGDLPIAKIAGKFFTTKAAIYRMTTPRPLAAADIVAAARAQPELEQSPPPVPQIDPVLERIRGRQERVKSKR
;
A
#
# COMPACT_ATOMS: atom_id res chain seq x y z
N MET A 1 -26.10 27.87 -7.39
CA MET A 1 -25.89 27.62 -5.95
C MET A 1 -27.06 26.74 -5.53
N THR A 2 -26.95 25.44 -5.29
CA THR A 2 -26.01 24.77 -4.39
C THR A 2 -26.03 23.25 -4.63
N ALA A 3 -24.84 22.65 -4.53
CA ALA A 3 -24.48 21.25 -4.23
C ALA A 3 -24.95 20.11 -5.16
N LEU A 4 -23.95 19.54 -5.86
CA LEU A 4 -23.95 18.16 -6.33
C LEU A 4 -23.91 17.19 -5.13
N PRO A 5 -24.59 16.04 -5.17
CA PRO A 5 -24.29 14.94 -4.26
C PRO A 5 -22.95 14.32 -4.68
N SER A 6 -21.90 14.53 -3.88
CA SER A 6 -20.64 13.79 -4.00
C SER A 6 -20.86 12.36 -3.54
N ASP A 7 -21.18 11.50 -4.50
CA ASP A 7 -21.25 10.04 -4.41
C ASP A 7 -19.83 9.45 -4.40
N ASP A 8 -19.03 9.81 -3.38
CA ASP A 8 -17.67 9.26 -3.15
C ASP A 8 -17.69 8.20 -2.04
N ALA A 9 -18.73 7.36 -2.05
CA ALA A 9 -18.81 6.15 -1.25
C ALA A 9 -18.20 4.96 -2.02
N SER A 10 -16.92 5.02 -2.39
CA SER A 10 -16.25 3.86 -3.00
C SER A 10 -14.76 3.81 -2.66
N GLY A 11 -14.50 3.55 -1.38
CA GLY A 11 -13.16 3.22 -0.88
C GLY A 11 -13.16 2.42 0.43
N ALA A 12 -14.33 2.13 1.00
CA ALA A 12 -14.49 1.33 2.21
C ALA A 12 -14.22 -0.16 1.93
N ARG A 13 -12.99 -0.49 1.56
CA ARG A 13 -12.47 -1.83 1.76
C ARG A 13 -12.17 -1.99 3.25
N VAL A 14 -13.25 -2.26 3.99
CA VAL A 14 -13.33 -3.22 5.10
C VAL A 14 -11.97 -3.51 5.75
N PHE A 15 -11.56 -2.69 6.73
CA PHE A 15 -10.65 -3.19 7.76
C PHE A 15 -11.49 -4.07 8.69
N ALA A 16 -11.58 -5.35 8.34
CA ALA A 16 -12.43 -6.35 8.97
C ALA A 16 -12.00 -6.77 10.39
N ASP A 17 -11.34 -5.92 11.17
CA ASP A 17 -10.98 -6.24 12.56
C ASP A 17 -11.55 -5.16 13.48
N ALA A 18 -12.33 -5.60 14.46
CA ALA A 18 -12.99 -4.73 15.43
C ALA A 18 -12.02 -3.67 15.97
N ILE A 19 -12.51 -2.43 16.13
CA ILE A 19 -11.78 -1.33 16.78
C ILE A 19 -11.08 -1.90 18.03
N PRO A 20 -9.74 -1.80 18.14
CA PRO A 20 -9.01 -2.37 19.27
C PRO A 20 -9.61 -1.92 20.60
N GLU A 21 -9.73 -2.84 21.56
CA GLU A 21 -10.45 -2.60 22.81
C GLU A 21 -9.95 -1.37 23.56
N ARG A 22 -8.63 -1.17 23.60
CA ARG A 22 -8.02 0.01 24.24
C ARG A 22 -8.42 1.33 23.58
N VAL A 23 -8.57 1.33 22.25
CA VAL A 23 -9.02 2.50 21.48
C VAL A 23 -10.52 2.71 21.68
N ARG A 24 -11.32 1.63 21.77
CA ARG A 24 -12.75 1.74 22.11
C ARG A 24 -12.97 2.38 23.49
N ALA A 25 -12.13 2.04 24.47
CA ALA A 25 -12.19 2.62 25.81
C ALA A 25 -11.68 4.07 25.85
N ARG A 26 -10.72 4.43 24.99
CA ARG A 26 -10.11 5.76 24.89
C ARG A 26 -10.07 6.22 23.42
N PRO A 27 -11.20 6.64 22.83
CA PRO A 27 -11.28 6.91 21.40
C PRO A 27 -10.62 8.23 20.99
N CYS A 28 -10.33 9.11 21.95
CA CYS A 28 -9.74 10.42 21.68
C CYS A 28 -8.21 10.37 21.84
N PRO A 29 -7.42 10.80 20.84
CA PRO A 29 -5.95 10.84 20.90
C PRO A 29 -5.39 11.62 22.10
N SER A 30 -6.12 12.63 22.60
CA SER A 30 -5.73 13.42 23.77
C SER A 30 -5.76 12.64 25.09
N LEU A 31 -6.40 11.46 25.13
CA LEU A 31 -6.45 10.58 26.30
C LEU A 31 -5.25 9.63 26.40
N TRP A 32 -4.34 9.70 25.44
CA TRP A 32 -3.15 8.87 25.34
C TRP A 32 -1.90 9.72 25.61
N SER A 33 -0.91 9.16 26.30
CA SER A 33 0.36 9.86 26.49
C SER A 33 1.16 9.91 25.17
N ASP A 34 2.01 10.92 25.03
CA ASP A 34 2.86 11.12 23.85
C ASP A 34 3.85 9.95 23.63
N ASP A 35 4.30 9.34 24.74
CA ASP A 35 5.23 8.21 24.78
C ASP A 35 4.53 6.85 25.01
N GLU A 36 3.19 6.81 25.05
CA GLU A 36 2.46 5.56 25.23
C GLU A 36 2.63 4.65 24.01
N LEU A 37 2.93 3.38 24.25
CA LEU A 37 3.08 2.39 23.18
C LEU A 37 1.73 2.06 22.55
N LEU A 38 1.69 2.22 21.23
CA LEU A 38 0.56 1.95 20.35
C LEU A 38 0.97 0.95 19.28
N THR A 39 0.15 -0.07 19.08
CA THR A 39 0.29 -0.95 17.91
C THR A 39 -0.16 -0.24 16.64
N LEU A 40 0.34 -0.67 15.47
CA LEU A 40 -0.06 -0.04 14.20
C LEU A 40 -1.59 -0.04 13.96
N PRO A 41 -2.35 -1.12 14.27
CA PRO A 41 -3.81 -1.08 14.17
C PRO A 41 -4.47 -0.08 15.12
N GLU A 42 -3.95 0.07 16.35
CA GLU A 42 -4.45 1.08 17.28
C GLU A 42 -4.21 2.49 16.77
N VAL A 43 -3.05 2.75 16.17
CA VAL A 43 -2.75 4.05 15.55
C VAL A 43 -3.76 4.37 14.44
N VAL A 44 -4.00 3.43 13.52
CA VAL A 44 -4.98 3.66 12.44
C VAL A 44 -6.36 3.94 13.03
N ALA A 45 -6.82 3.12 13.97
CA ALA A 45 -8.12 3.31 14.58
C ALA A 45 -8.24 4.62 15.39
N LEU A 46 -7.14 5.14 15.94
CA LEU A 46 -7.12 6.34 16.78
C LEU A 46 -7.00 7.65 15.98
N PHE A 47 -6.19 7.67 14.93
CA PHE A 47 -5.91 8.88 14.13
C PHE A 47 -6.71 8.93 12.81
N TRP A 48 -7.05 7.78 12.25
CA TRP A 48 -7.76 7.65 10.97
C TRP A 48 -8.88 6.61 11.08
N PRO A 49 -9.91 6.87 11.91
CA PRO A 49 -11.00 5.91 12.15
C PRO A 49 -11.74 5.53 10.87
N ASP A 50 -11.80 6.42 9.88
CA ASP A 50 -12.43 6.18 8.57
C ASP A 50 -11.48 5.52 7.55
N GLY A 51 -10.22 5.30 7.90
CA GLY A 51 -9.22 4.59 7.08
C GLY A 51 -8.49 5.42 6.03
N ALA A 52 -8.75 6.73 5.92
CA ALA A 52 -8.04 7.65 5.03
C ALA A 52 -7.55 8.89 5.81
N PRO A 53 -6.40 9.51 5.46
CA PRO A 53 -5.48 9.20 4.36
C PRO A 53 -4.40 8.14 4.64
N ILE A 54 -4.18 7.71 5.89
CA ILE A 54 -3.11 6.75 6.24
C ILE A 54 -3.73 5.41 6.67
N THR A 55 -3.34 4.35 5.97
CA THR A 55 -3.79 2.98 6.24
C THR A 55 -2.76 2.17 7.01
N LEU A 56 -3.13 0.98 7.51
CA LEU A 56 -2.19 0.04 8.12
C LEU A 56 -1.07 -0.36 7.14
N THR A 57 -1.40 -0.52 5.85
CA THR A 57 -0.42 -0.82 4.81
C THR A 57 0.58 0.32 4.66
N THR A 58 0.10 1.57 4.63
CA THR A 58 0.95 2.77 4.59
C THR A 58 1.90 2.81 5.79
N LEU A 59 1.41 2.54 7.00
CA LEU A 59 2.27 2.48 8.19
C LEU A 59 3.31 1.36 8.08
N ARG A 60 2.94 0.17 7.60
CA ARG A 60 3.90 -0.93 7.41
C ARG A 60 4.99 -0.57 6.40
N THR A 61 4.64 0.15 5.34
CA THR A 61 5.61 0.69 4.38
C THR A 61 6.53 1.71 5.05
N ALA A 62 6.00 2.69 5.79
CA ALA A 62 6.82 3.67 6.52
C ALA A 62 7.77 3.02 7.54
N VAL A 63 7.35 1.92 8.18
CA VAL A 63 8.24 1.11 9.05
C VAL A 63 9.36 0.45 8.26
N LYS A 64 9.03 -0.11 7.09
CA LYS A 64 10.01 -0.76 6.22
C LYS A 64 11.04 0.24 5.66
N ASP A 65 10.57 1.44 5.31
CA ASP A 65 11.39 2.49 4.71
C ASP A 65 12.19 3.28 5.78
N GLY A 66 11.88 3.07 7.06
CA GLY A 66 12.58 3.69 8.19
C GLY A 66 12.06 5.08 8.58
N ASP A 67 10.96 5.51 7.97
CA ASP A 67 10.34 6.82 8.20
C ASP A 67 9.54 6.89 9.51
N LEU A 68 9.10 5.75 10.03
CA LEU A 68 8.35 5.65 11.29
C LEU A 68 9.18 5.00 12.39
N PRO A 69 9.51 5.72 13.48
CA PRO A 69 10.14 5.13 14.66
C PRO A 69 9.28 4.01 15.26
N ILE A 70 9.89 2.82 15.42
CA ILE A 70 9.23 1.64 15.99
C ILE A 70 10.07 0.93 17.05
N ALA A 71 9.37 0.29 17.98
CA ALA A 71 9.91 -0.74 18.86
C ALA A 71 9.30 -2.10 18.48
N LYS A 72 10.13 -3.12 18.30
CA LYS A 72 9.68 -4.50 18.08
C LYS A 72 9.72 -5.27 19.40
N ILE A 73 8.56 -5.59 19.95
CA ILE A 73 8.42 -6.29 21.25
C ILE A 73 7.58 -7.54 21.03
N ALA A 74 8.11 -8.70 21.42
CA ALA A 74 7.44 -10.01 21.26
C ALA A 74 6.89 -10.24 19.83
N GLY A 75 7.64 -9.80 18.81
CA GLY A 75 7.25 -9.96 17.40
C GLY A 75 6.22 -8.95 16.88
N LYS A 76 5.73 -8.03 17.72
CA LYS A 76 4.79 -6.97 17.32
C LYS A 76 5.50 -5.63 17.20
N PHE A 77 4.99 -4.79 16.30
CA PHE A 77 5.47 -3.43 16.13
C PHE A 77 4.64 -2.47 16.97
N PHE A 78 5.36 -1.65 17.73
CA PHE A 78 4.82 -0.56 18.52
C PHE A 78 5.45 0.74 18.06
N THR A 79 4.69 1.81 18.14
CA THR A 79 5.14 3.19 17.94
C THR A 79 4.51 4.07 19.03
N THR A 80 4.75 5.37 19.00
CA THR A 80 4.19 6.31 19.96
C THR A 80 3.41 7.41 19.24
N LYS A 81 2.52 8.08 19.97
CA LYS A 81 1.79 9.23 19.43
C LYS A 81 2.75 10.35 18.98
N ALA A 82 3.82 10.61 19.73
CA ALA A 82 4.84 11.58 19.34
C ALA A 82 5.53 11.21 18.01
N ALA A 83 5.83 9.92 17.80
CA ALA A 83 6.43 9.46 16.55
C ALA A 83 5.47 9.66 15.36
N ILE A 84 4.18 9.38 15.55
CA ILE A 84 3.16 9.62 14.52
C ILE A 84 3.06 11.10 14.17
N TYR A 85 3.03 12.00 15.17
CA TYR A 85 3.02 13.44 14.89
C TYR A 85 4.26 13.90 14.13
N ARG A 86 5.45 13.39 14.48
CA ARG A 86 6.68 13.72 13.75
C ARG A 86 6.63 13.26 12.30
N MET A 87 6.07 12.08 12.04
CA MET A 87 5.91 11.53 10.69
C MET A 87 4.88 12.31 9.85
N THR A 88 3.78 12.77 10.46
CA THR A 88 2.67 13.40 9.73
C THR A 88 2.73 14.92 9.67
N THR A 89 3.59 15.55 10.46
CA THR A 89 3.78 17.01 10.41
C THR A 89 4.52 17.37 9.12
N PRO A 90 3.88 18.10 8.18
CA PRO A 90 4.53 18.46 6.93
C PRO A 90 5.74 19.37 7.21
N ARG A 91 6.82 19.14 6.46
CA ARG A 91 8.03 19.96 6.48
C ARG A 91 8.39 20.35 5.05
N PRO A 92 8.96 21.54 4.80
CA PRO A 92 9.51 21.90 3.50
C PRO A 92 10.60 20.89 3.07
N LEU A 93 10.50 20.40 1.84
CA LEU A 93 11.50 19.52 1.24
C LEU A 93 12.78 20.32 0.96
N ALA A 94 13.94 19.89 1.46
CA ALA A 94 15.18 20.59 1.18
C ALA A 94 15.61 20.32 -0.26
N ALA A 95 16.25 21.29 -0.92
CA ALA A 95 16.77 21.11 -2.28
C ALA A 95 17.75 19.91 -2.38
N ALA A 96 18.50 19.63 -1.31
CA ALA A 96 19.37 18.46 -1.23
C ALA A 96 18.61 17.13 -1.30
N ASP A 97 17.43 17.05 -0.68
CA ASP A 97 16.58 15.84 -0.68
C ASP A 97 16.01 15.60 -2.08
N ILE A 98 15.64 16.66 -2.80
CA ILE A 98 15.17 16.57 -4.21
C ILE A 98 16.28 16.00 -5.09
N VAL A 99 17.51 16.51 -4.96
CA VAL A 99 18.65 16.05 -5.75
C VAL A 99 19.05 14.62 -5.37
N ALA A 100 18.94 14.25 -4.09
CA ALA A 100 19.18 12.88 -3.64
C ALA A 100 18.12 11.91 -4.19
N ALA A 101 16.84 12.28 -4.13
CA ALA A 101 15.74 11.49 -4.70
C ALA A 101 15.87 11.32 -6.22
N ALA A 102 16.26 12.38 -6.94
CA ALA A 102 16.51 12.32 -8.38
C ALA A 102 17.69 11.41 -8.73
N ARG A 103 18.75 11.39 -7.91
CA ARG A 103 19.92 10.51 -8.12
C ARG A 103 19.66 9.05 -7.77
N ALA A 104 18.71 8.78 -6.88
CA ALA A 104 18.33 7.42 -6.47
C ALA A 104 17.46 6.68 -7.50
N GLN A 105 17.11 7.32 -8.63
CA GLN A 105 16.51 6.65 -9.79
C GLN A 105 17.55 6.36 -10.89
N PRO A 106 18.34 5.27 -10.82
CA PRO A 106 19.01 4.78 -12.01
C PRO A 106 17.99 4.00 -12.86
N GLU A 107 17.84 4.44 -14.12
CA GLU A 107 17.45 3.66 -15.31
C GLU A 107 16.35 2.58 -15.14
N LEU A 108 15.12 2.95 -15.46
CA LEU A 108 14.26 2.09 -16.27
C LEU A 108 14.74 2.14 -17.73
N GLU A 109 16.01 1.79 -17.97
CA GLU A 109 16.54 1.64 -19.33
C GLU A 109 16.14 0.26 -19.85
N GLN A 110 14.94 0.25 -20.43
CA GLN A 110 14.58 -0.52 -21.63
C GLN A 110 15.08 -1.97 -21.68
N SER A 111 14.39 -2.86 -20.97
CA SER A 111 14.34 -4.25 -21.43
C SER A 111 13.60 -4.29 -22.78
N PRO A 112 14.20 -4.82 -23.86
CA PRO A 112 13.49 -4.92 -25.14
C PRO A 112 12.22 -5.78 -24.95
N PRO A 113 11.11 -5.48 -25.66
CA PRO A 113 9.90 -6.27 -25.55
C PRO A 113 10.22 -7.74 -25.85
N PRO A 114 9.64 -8.71 -25.10
CA PRO A 114 9.87 -10.10 -25.38
C PRO A 114 9.44 -10.38 -26.82
N VAL A 115 10.39 -10.73 -27.69
CA VAL A 115 10.09 -11.25 -29.01
C VAL A 115 9.23 -12.49 -28.79
N PRO A 116 8.00 -12.56 -29.31
CA PRO A 116 7.21 -13.78 -29.21
C PRO A 116 8.00 -14.87 -29.96
N GLN A 117 8.49 -15.87 -29.22
CA GLN A 117 9.01 -17.08 -29.85
C GLN A 117 7.81 -17.79 -30.46
N ILE A 118 7.66 -17.63 -31.78
CA ILE A 118 6.70 -18.42 -32.55
C ILE A 118 7.27 -19.84 -32.58
N ASP A 119 6.73 -20.73 -31.75
CA ASP A 119 7.04 -22.16 -31.81
C ASP A 119 6.67 -22.72 -33.20
N PRO A 120 7.62 -23.23 -34.01
CA PRO A 120 7.33 -23.77 -35.35
C PRO A 120 6.58 -25.12 -35.34
N VAL A 121 6.00 -25.54 -34.21
CA VAL A 121 5.34 -26.85 -34.07
C VAL A 121 3.86 -26.82 -34.45
N LEU A 122 3.23 -25.64 -34.56
CA LEU A 122 1.80 -25.52 -34.89
C LEU A 122 1.47 -25.61 -36.40
N GLU A 123 2.47 -25.60 -37.29
CA GLU A 123 2.21 -25.78 -38.74
C GLU A 123 2.02 -27.25 -39.16
N ARG A 124 2.37 -28.23 -38.31
CA ARG A 124 2.24 -29.66 -38.66
C ARG A 124 0.80 -30.21 -38.60
N ILE A 125 -0.16 -29.47 -38.05
CA ILE A 125 -1.52 -29.99 -37.79
C ILE A 125 -2.50 -29.61 -38.92
N ARG A 126 -2.13 -28.71 -39.84
CA ARG A 126 -3.03 -28.25 -40.92
C ARG A 126 -2.95 -29.03 -42.25
N GLY A 127 -2.08 -30.03 -42.39
CA GLY A 127 -1.86 -30.76 -43.65
C GLY A 127 -2.52 -32.14 -43.81
N ARG A 128 -3.32 -32.64 -42.83
CA ARG A 128 -3.76 -34.06 -42.82
C ARG A 128 -5.25 -34.31 -43.17
N GLN A 129 -6.03 -33.28 -43.50
CA GLN A 129 -7.48 -33.42 -43.72
C GLN A 129 -7.92 -33.65 -45.18
N GLU A 130 -7.04 -34.08 -46.10
CA GLU A 130 -7.40 -34.19 -47.52
C GLU A 130 -7.24 -35.58 -48.17
N ARG A 131 -7.17 -36.65 -47.38
CA ARG A 131 -7.20 -38.03 -47.91
C ARG A 131 -7.98 -39.01 -47.04
N VAL A 132 -9.30 -38.82 -46.96
CA VAL A 132 -10.23 -39.94 -46.75
C VAL A 132 -11.27 -39.91 -47.86
N LYS A 133 -10.88 -40.59 -48.96
CA LYS A 133 -11.73 -41.01 -50.08
C LYS A 133 -13.01 -41.64 -49.51
N SER A 134 -14.20 -41.20 -49.95
CA SER A 134 -14.79 -41.64 -51.22
C SER A 134 -14.69 -43.16 -51.37
N LYS A 135 -15.66 -43.87 -50.79
CA LYS A 135 -15.93 -45.28 -51.10
C LYS A 135 -17.45 -45.48 -51.23
N ARG A 136 -17.92 -45.33 -52.47
CA ARG A 136 -18.98 -46.13 -53.08
C ARG A 136 -18.56 -46.42 -54.50
#